data_AF-A0A9E2HZ84-F1
#
_entry.id   AF-A0A9E2HZ84-F1
#
_cell.length_a   1.000
_cell.length_b   1.000
_cell.length_c   1.000
_cell.angle_alpha   90.00
_cell.angle_beta   90.00
_cell.angle_gamma   90.00
#
_symmetry.space_group_name_H-M   'P 1'
#
loop_
_entity.id
_entity.type
_entity.pdbx_description
1 polymer ?
#
loop_
_entity_poly.entity_id
_entity_poly.type
_entity_poly.pdbx_seq_one_letter_code
_entity_poly.pdbx_strand_id
1 'polypeptide(L)' 'TNDSGPMHVAAAYQVPTVSIFGPTRHLETSQWKNRRSAIVRHDLECAPCMKRECPLKHHDCMKKIEAEEVIEAIDTLLQR' A
#
# COMPACT_ATOMS: atom_id res chain seq x y z
N THR A 1 6.23 3.39 -1.76
CA THR A 1 6.91 2.11 -1.43
C THR A 1 5.92 0.97 -1.49
N ASN A 2 6.36 -0.29 -1.55
CA ASN A 2 5.49 -1.46 -1.32
C ASN A 2 5.58 -1.94 0.14
N ASP A 3 4.85 -3.01 0.48
CA ASP A 3 4.95 -3.74 1.74
C ASP A 3 6.31 -4.46 1.85
N SER A 4 7.32 -3.75 2.37
CA SER A 4 8.68 -4.25 2.55
C SER A 4 9.37 -3.58 3.74
N GLY A 5 10.50 -4.13 4.19
CA GLY A 5 11.28 -3.62 5.32
C GLY A 5 11.48 -2.09 5.35
N PRO A 6 11.91 -1.45 4.24
CA PRO A 6 12.08 0.00 4.17
C PRO A 6 10.83 0.83 4.51
N MET A 7 9.64 0.32 4.23
CA MET A 7 8.39 0.98 4.61
C MET A 7 8.27 1.10 6.15
N HIS A 8 8.67 0.07 6.90
CA HIS A 8 8.66 0.10 8.36
C HIS A 8 9.74 1.02 8.93
N VAL A 9 10.91 1.08 8.28
CA VAL A 9 11.96 2.04 8.65
C VAL A 9 11.43 3.47 8.49
N ALA A 10 10.79 3.79 7.36
CA ALA A 10 10.18 5.10 7.13
C ALA A 10 9.11 5.44 8.20
N ALA A 11 8.29 4.45 8.59
CA ALA A 11 7.31 4.60 9.67
C ALA A 11 7.96 4.94 11.03
N ALA A 12 9.06 4.27 11.38
CA ALA A 12 9.79 4.51 12.63
C ALA A 12 10.31 5.96 12.74
N TYR A 13 10.72 6.55 11.61
CA TYR A 13 11.17 7.94 11.54
C TYR A 13 10.06 8.95 11.19
N GLN A 14 8.79 8.52 11.18
CA GLN A 14 7.63 9.35 10.83
C GLN A 14 7.74 10.00 9.43
N VAL A 15 8.47 9.38 8.50
CA VAL A 15 8.62 9.94 7.14
C VAL A 15 7.27 9.89 6.43
N PRO A 16 6.81 10.99 5.78
CA PRO A 16 5.63 10.95 4.91
C PRO A 16 5.73 9.80 3.90
N THR A 17 4.83 8.82 4.00
CA THR A 17 4.95 7.57 3.23
C THR A 17 3.62 7.14 2.65
N VAL A 18 3.56 7.07 1.32
CA VAL A 18 2.49 6.36 0.61
C VAL A 18 2.96 4.93 0.28
N SER A 19 2.18 3.94 0.71
CA SER A 19 2.43 2.52 0.48
C SER A 19 1.37 1.90 -0.41
N ILE A 20 1.79 1.03 -1.32
CA ILE A 20 0.90 0.28 -2.21
C ILE A 20 0.77 -1.15 -1.68
N PHE A 21 -0.47 -1.60 -1.47
CA PHE A 21 -0.81 -2.92 -0.97
C PHE A 21 -1.74 -3.66 -1.93
N GLY A 22 -1.49 -4.96 -2.12
CA GLY A 22 -2.35 -5.84 -2.92
C GLY A 22 -2.64 -7.15 -2.21
N PRO A 23 -1.80 -8.20 -2.36
CA PRO A 23 -2.07 -9.50 -1.77
C PRO A 23 -1.84 -9.56 -0.26
N THR A 24 -1.07 -8.64 0.32
CA THR A 24 -0.68 -8.68 1.74
C THR A 24 -1.71 -8.04 2.67
N ARG A 25 -1.71 -8.45 3.94
CA ARG A 25 -2.66 -7.97 4.96
C ARG A 25 -2.22 -6.62 5.50
N HIS A 26 -2.66 -5.56 4.85
CA HIS A 26 -2.38 -4.17 5.24
C HIS A 26 -2.73 -3.82 6.70
N LEU A 27 -3.70 -4.48 7.33
CA LEU A 27 -4.02 -4.27 8.74
C LEU A 27 -3.00 -4.88 9.71
N GLU A 28 -2.19 -5.84 9.25
CA GLU A 28 -1.16 -6.51 10.06
C GLU A 28 0.23 -5.90 9.82
N THR A 29 0.56 -5.49 8.59
CA THR A 29 1.91 -5.07 8.17
C THR A 29 2.03 -3.64 7.66
N SER A 30 1.05 -2.76 7.88
CA SER A 30 1.16 -1.34 7.47
C SER A 30 2.21 -0.55 8.28
N GLN A 31 2.39 0.73 7.91
CA GLN A 31 3.23 1.74 8.56
C GLN A 31 2.80 2.05 10.00
N TRP A 32 2.98 1.09 10.90
CA TRP A 32 2.48 1.14 12.28
C TRP A 32 2.83 2.45 12.98
N LYS A 33 1.80 3.15 13.49
CA LYS A 33 1.90 4.43 14.20
C LYS A 33 2.60 5.56 13.43
N ASN A 34 2.69 5.50 12.10
CA ASN A 34 3.08 6.66 11.31
C ASN A 34 1.88 7.58 11.12
N ARG A 35 1.94 8.80 11.68
CA ARG A 35 0.85 9.79 11.51
C ARG A 35 0.81 10.39 10.11
N ARG A 36 1.90 10.24 9.36
CA ARG A 36 2.08 10.76 8.01
C ARG A 36 2.17 9.60 7.02
N SER A 37 1.17 8.73 7.01
CA SER A 37 1.10 7.63 6.07
C SER A 37 -0.25 7.51 5.40
N ALA A 38 -0.23 7.08 4.14
CA ALA A 38 -1.40 6.66 3.39
C ALA A 38 -1.17 5.29 2.76
N ILE A 39 -2.25 4.52 2.60
CA ILE A 39 -2.24 3.20 1.96
C ILE A 39 -3.10 3.29 0.72
N VAL A 40 -2.52 2.99 -0.44
CA VAL A 40 -3.23 2.82 -1.70
C VAL A 40 -3.43 1.32 -1.92
N ARG A 41 -4.69 0.92 -2.07
CA ARG A 41 -5.10 -0.47 -2.31
C ARG A 41 -6.49 -0.50 -2.91
N HIS A 42 -6.83 -1.59 -3.60
CA HIS A 42 -8.19 -1.86 -4.02
C HIS A 42 -8.81 -2.96 -3.15
N ASP A 43 -10.06 -2.75 -2.73
CA ASP A 43 -10.87 -3.76 -2.05
C ASP A 43 -11.49 -4.71 -3.07
N LEU A 44 -10.84 -5.86 -3.25
CA LEU A 44 -11.32 -6.93 -4.12
C LEU A 44 -11.76 -8.13 -3.28
N GLU A 45 -12.80 -8.84 -3.71
CA GLU A 45 -13.27 -10.06 -3.01
C GLU A 45 -12.16 -11.11 -2.83
N CYS A 46 -11.20 -11.15 -3.76
CA CYS A 46 -10.07 -12.08 -3.72
C CYS A 46 -8.88 -11.58 -2.89
N ALA A 47 -8.90 -10.39 -2.28
CA ALA A 47 -7.78 -9.79 -1.57
C ALA A 47 -8.18 -9.34 -0.14
N PRO A 48 -7.28 -9.43 0.86
CA PRO A 48 -5.89 -9.89 0.80
C PRO A 48 -5.76 -11.43 0.84
N CYS A 49 -5.08 -12.04 -0.15
CA CYS A 49 -4.96 -13.50 -0.27
C CYS A 49 -3.66 -14.11 0.29
N MET A 50 -2.64 -13.28 0.57
CA MET A 50 -1.30 -13.69 1.03
C MET A 50 -0.59 -14.70 0.10
N LYS A 51 -0.95 -14.75 -1.19
CA LYS A 51 -0.31 -15.64 -2.17
C LYS A 51 0.79 -14.91 -2.94
N ARG A 52 1.93 -15.58 -3.12
CA ARG A 52 3.04 -15.08 -3.96
C ARG A 52 2.65 -15.06 -5.44
N GLU A 53 1.94 -16.09 -5.87
CA GLU A 53 1.40 -16.21 -7.23
C GLU A 53 -0.12 -16.04 -7.17
N CYS A 54 -0.67 -15.21 -8.06
CA CYS A 54 -2.11 -14.96 -8.09
C CYS A 54 -2.85 -16.19 -8.62
N PRO A 55 -3.73 -16.83 -7.82
CA PRO A 55 -4.45 -18.04 -8.25
C PRO A 55 -5.41 -17.77 -9.41
N LEU A 56 -5.88 -16.51 -9.55
CA LEU A 56 -6.76 -16.06 -10.60
C LEU A 56 -6.02 -15.54 -11.85
N LYS A 57 -4.67 -15.56 -11.83
CA LYS A 57 -3.75 -15.20 -12.94
C LYS A 57 -3.84 -13.76 -13.48
N HIS A 58 -4.71 -12.92 -12.94
CA HIS A 58 -4.83 -11.53 -13.37
C HIS A 58 -3.96 -10.57 -12.52
N HIS A 59 -3.85 -10.80 -11.20
CA HIS A 59 -3.13 -9.96 -10.22
C HIS A 59 -3.65 -8.51 -10.14
N ASP A 60 -4.97 -8.35 -10.17
CA ASP A 60 -5.64 -7.05 -10.28
C ASP A 60 -5.45 -6.18 -9.05
N CYS A 61 -5.31 -6.80 -7.86
CA CYS A 61 -5.04 -6.08 -6.61
C CYS A 61 -3.75 -5.25 -6.64
N MET A 62 -2.87 -5.48 -7.63
CA MET A 62 -1.71 -4.63 -7.90
C MET A 62 -1.81 -3.94 -9.27
N LYS A 63 -2.29 -4.65 -10.31
CA LYS A 63 -2.28 -4.14 -11.68
C LYS A 63 -3.29 -3.05 -11.98
N LYS A 64 -4.39 -2.97 -11.23
CA LYS A 64 -5.42 -1.95 -11.43
C LYS A 64 -5.13 -0.65 -10.67
N ILE A 65 -4.10 -0.64 -9.82
CA ILE A 65 -3.70 0.58 -9.11
C ILE A 65 -3.00 1.48 -10.12
N GLU A 66 -3.64 2.60 -10.43
CA GLU A 66 -3.13 3.58 -11.39
C GLU A 66 -2.19 4.59 -10.71
N ALA A 67 -1.32 5.21 -11.51
CA ALA A 67 -0.35 6.16 -11.00
C ALA A 67 -1.02 7.40 -10.38
N GLU A 68 -2.14 7.83 -10.96
CA GLU A 68 -2.94 8.96 -10.53
C GLU A 68 -3.45 8.79 -9.09
N GLU A 69 -3.93 7.58 -8.73
CA GLU A 69 -4.38 7.28 -7.36
C GLU A 69 -3.25 7.45 -6.33
N VAL A 70 -2.02 7.12 -6.73
CA VAL A 70 -0.82 7.28 -5.88
C VAL A 70 -0.44 8.74 -5.77
N ILE A 71 -0.52 9.51 -6.86
CA ILE A 71 -0.22 10.95 -6.87
C ILE A 71 -1.22 11.69 -6.00
N GLU A 72 -2.52 11.43 -6.12
CA GLU A 72 -3.56 12.03 -5.29
C GLU A 72 -3.34 11.76 -3.79
N ALA A 73 -2.92 10.53 -3.44
CA ALA A 73 -2.58 10.18 -2.08
C ALA A 73 -1.33 10.93 -1.58
N ILE A 74 -0.34 11.18 -2.44
CA ILE A 74 0.85 11.97 -2.13
C ILE A 74 0.47 13.44 -1.89
N ASP A 75 -0.32 14.03 -2.79
CA ASP A 75 -0.74 15.42 -2.72
C ASP A 75 -1.57 15.68 -1.46
N THR A 76 -2.52 14.79 -1.16
CA THR A 76 -3.30 14.82 0.09
C THR A 76 -2.40 14.73 1.32
N LEU A 77 -1.42 13.82 1.31
CA LEU A 77 -0.52 13.59 2.45
C LEU A 77 0.44 14.78 2.68
N LEU A 78 0.87 15.43 1.60
CA LEU A 78 1.81 16.55 1.63
C LEU A 78 1.13 17.93 1.65
N GLN A 79 -0.20 17.98 1.53
CA GLN A 79 -0.98 19.21 1.42
C GLN A 79 -0.53 20.09 0.24
N ARG A 80 -0.33 19.47 -0.91
CA ARG A 80 0.00 20.11 -2.19
C ARG A 80 -1.19 20.08 -3.13
#